data_AF-A0A1W9KUA7-F1
#
_entry.id   AF-A0A1W9KUA7-F1
#
_cell.length_a   1.000
_cell.length_b   1.000
_cell.length_c   1.000
_cell.angle_alpha   90.00
_cell.angle_beta   90.00
_cell.angle_gamma   90.00
#
_symmetry.space_group_name_H-M   'P 1'
#
loop_
_entity.id
_entity.type
_entity.pdbx_description
1 polymer ?
#
loop_
_entity_poly.entity_id
_entity_poly.type
_entity_poly.pdbx_seq_one_letter_code
_entity_poly.pdbx_strand_id
1 'polypeptide(L)'
;MNQHELLAQEWTTLQNNHEWHERSALLIKLAAVALCAGAWVAEQRPWLPGALTVLLWLQEAILKTWQTRLADRLMAIEATFQRTASGGDAPFQLHSQWHARRHGLAGLLAGYGRSALRPTVAFPYALLLVLILAPAF
;
A
#
# COMPACT_ATOMS: atom_id res chain seq x y z
N MET A 1 -14.46 20.54 -22.27
CA MET A 1 -14.36 19.26 -21.54
C MET A 1 -15.54 19.16 -20.61
N ASN A 2 -16.41 18.18 -20.80
CA ASN A 2 -17.59 17.97 -19.97
C ASN A 2 -17.15 17.48 -18.57
N GLN A 3 -17.97 17.71 -17.54
CA GLN A 3 -17.64 17.31 -16.17
C GLN A 3 -17.32 15.80 -16.04
N HIS A 4 -17.98 14.96 -16.84
CA HIS A 4 -17.71 13.52 -16.89
C HIS A 4 -16.33 13.19 -17.48
N GLU A 5 -15.88 13.95 -18.49
CA GLU A 5 -14.56 13.77 -19.11
C GLU A 5 -13.45 14.16 -18.12
N LEU A 6 -13.64 15.25 -17.37
CA LEU A 6 -12.72 15.68 -16.32
C LEU A 6 -12.59 14.63 -15.21
N LEU A 7 -13.72 14.04 -14.76
CA LEU A 7 -13.72 12.99 -13.74
C LEU A 7 -13.11 11.67 -14.26
N ALA A 8 -13.29 11.33 -15.53
CA ALA A 8 -12.69 10.14 -16.12
C ALA A 8 -11.16 10.30 -16.27
N GLN A 9 -10.70 11.49 -16.64
CA GLN A 9 -9.28 11.83 -16.67
C GLN A 9 -8.69 11.79 -15.25
N GLU A 10 -9.35 12.40 -14.28
CA GLU A 10 -8.96 12.35 -12.87
C GLU A 10 -8.85 10.90 -12.37
N TRP A 11 -9.88 10.08 -12.61
CA TRP A 11 -9.87 8.66 -12.22
C TRP A 11 -8.68 7.91 -12.81
N THR A 12 -8.41 8.10 -14.11
CA THR A 12 -7.29 7.42 -14.80
C THR A 12 -5.94 7.85 -14.23
N THR A 13 -5.74 9.14 -13.97
CA THR A 13 -4.51 9.66 -13.35
C THR A 13 -4.33 9.10 -11.94
N LEU A 14 -5.38 9.12 -11.12
CA LEU A 14 -5.32 8.61 -9.75
C LEU A 14 -5.10 7.10 -9.70
N GLN A 15 -5.73 6.33 -10.60
CA GLN A 15 -5.54 4.89 -10.70
C GLN A 15 -4.09 4.54 -11.05
N ASN A 16 -3.50 5.23 -12.02
CA ASN A 16 -2.09 5.03 -12.38
C ASN A 16 -1.14 5.35 -11.22
N ASN A 17 -1.40 6.43 -10.49
CA ASN A 17 -0.60 6.78 -9.31
C ASN A 17 -0.76 5.74 -8.19
N HIS A 18 -1.97 5.22 -7.98
CA HIS A 18 -2.24 4.17 -7.00
C HIS A 18 -1.45 2.89 -7.31
N GLU A 19 -1.44 2.44 -8.57
CA GLU A 19 -0.64 1.30 -9.03
C GLU A 19 0.87 1.55 -8.89
N TRP A 20 1.32 2.78 -9.18
CA TRP A 20 2.72 3.16 -9.00
C TRP A 20 3.15 3.06 -7.53
N HIS A 21 2.30 3.50 -6.60
CA HIS A 21 2.57 3.35 -5.17
C HIS A 21 2.63 1.87 -4.73
N GLU A 22 1.82 0.98 -5.32
CA GLU A 22 1.91 -0.46 -5.03
C GLU A 22 3.26 -1.03 -5.50
N ARG A 23 3.69 -0.69 -6.72
CA ARG A 23 5.00 -1.12 -7.26
C ARG A 23 6.16 -0.61 -6.41
N SER A 24 6.11 0.66 -6.02
CA SER A 24 7.11 1.27 -5.14
C SER A 24 7.17 0.59 -3.77
N ALA A 25 6.02 0.17 -3.21
CA ALA A 25 5.98 -0.59 -1.96
C ALA A 25 6.66 -1.97 -2.11
N LEU A 26 6.44 -2.66 -3.23
CA LEU A 26 7.11 -3.93 -3.53
C LEU A 26 8.63 -3.75 -3.68
N LEU A 27 9.08 -2.68 -4.33
CA LEU A 27 10.50 -2.36 -4.47
C LEU A 27 11.17 -2.10 -3.11
N ILE A 28 10.51 -1.39 -2.20
CA ILE A 28 11.01 -1.16 -0.84
C ILE A 28 11.17 -2.51 -0.09
N LYS A 29 10.23 -3.44 -0.26
CA LYS A 29 10.35 -4.80 0.33
C LYS A 29 11.52 -5.58 -0.25
N LEU A 30 11.67 -5.57 -1.57
CA LEU A 30 12.79 -6.23 -2.24
C LEU A 30 14.14 -5.64 -1.81
N ALA A 31 14.21 -4.32 -1.65
CA ALA A 31 15.39 -3.65 -1.10
C ALA A 31 15.69 -4.09 0.34
N ALA A 32 14.66 -4.24 1.19
CA ALA A 32 14.83 -4.74 2.56
C ALA A 32 15.35 -6.18 2.58
N VAL A 33 14.82 -7.05 1.72
CA VAL A 33 15.30 -8.44 1.58
C VAL A 33 16.75 -8.48 1.09
N ALA A 34 17.08 -7.69 0.07
CA ALA A 34 18.44 -7.61 -0.47
C ALA A 34 19.43 -7.05 0.57
N LEU A 35 19.03 -6.05 1.35
CA LEU A 35 19.81 -5.51 2.45
C LEU A 35 20.10 -6.58 3.51
N CYS A 36 19.09 -7.35 3.92
CA CYS A 36 19.27 -8.43 4.90
C CYS A 36 20.19 -9.52 4.38
N ALA A 37 20.00 -9.97 3.13
CA ALA A 37 20.87 -10.97 2.50
C ALA A 37 22.32 -10.47 2.37
N GLY A 38 22.52 -9.22 1.93
CA GLY A 38 23.84 -8.61 1.82
C GLY A 38 24.53 -8.45 3.17
N ALA A 39 23.80 -8.05 4.21
CA ALA A 39 24.33 -7.93 5.56
C ALA A 39 24.78 -9.28 6.14
N TRP A 40 24.03 -10.35 5.85
CA TRP A 40 24.39 -11.71 6.22
C TRP A 40 25.70 -12.16 5.55
N VAL A 41 25.80 -12.00 4.23
CA VAL A 41 27.00 -12.37 3.46
C VAL A 41 28.23 -11.57 3.89
N ALA A 42 28.04 -10.31 4.30
CA ALA A 42 29.12 -9.44 4.76
C ALA A 42 29.42 -9.57 6.26
N GLU A 43 28.81 -10.51 6.97
CA GLU A 43 28.96 -10.73 8.42
C GLU A 43 28.80 -9.43 9.25
N GLN A 44 27.90 -8.56 8.80
CA GLN A 44 27.72 -7.25 9.42
C GLN A 44 27.03 -7.37 10.78
N ARG A 45 27.44 -6.50 11.71
CA ARG A 45 26.78 -6.42 13.02
C ARG A 45 25.29 -6.07 12.84
N PRO A 46 24.37 -6.70 13.58
CA PRO A 46 22.93 -6.66 13.31
C PRO A 46 22.27 -5.28 13.52
N TRP A 47 22.88 -4.39 14.29
CA TRP A 47 22.28 -3.09 14.63
C TRP A 47 22.07 -2.18 13.40
N LEU A 48 23.01 -2.16 12.46
CA LEU A 48 22.96 -1.32 11.26
C LEU A 48 21.93 -1.82 10.23
N PRO A 49 21.94 -3.09 9.77
CA PRO A 49 20.90 -3.60 8.88
C PRO A 49 19.52 -3.61 9.56
N GLY A 50 19.45 -3.82 10.87
CA GLY A 50 18.20 -3.69 11.64
C GLY A 50 17.62 -2.27 11.58
N ALA A 51 18.44 -1.24 11.84
CA ALA A 51 18.00 0.16 11.79
C ALA A 51 17.54 0.57 10.38
N LEU A 52 18.28 0.16 9.34
CA LEU A 52 17.92 0.41 7.94
C LEU A 52 16.62 -0.31 7.54
N THR A 53 16.41 -1.54 8.03
CA THR A 53 15.18 -2.31 7.80
C THR A 53 13.97 -1.62 8.42
N VAL A 54 14.10 -1.07 9.64
CA VAL A 54 13.06 -0.25 10.28
C VAL A 54 12.79 1.03 9.47
N LEU A 55 13.83 1.68 8.93
CA LEU A 55 13.65 2.87 8.10
C LEU A 55 12.87 2.55 6.81
N LEU A 56 13.19 1.45 6.13
CA LEU A 56 12.47 0.99 4.94
C LEU A 56 11.01 0.64 5.27
N TRP A 57 10.76 0.04 6.42
CA TRP A 57 9.39 -0.23 6.90
C TRP A 57 8.57 1.06 7.11
N LEU A 58 9.17 2.09 7.72
CA LEU A 58 8.52 3.39 7.89
C LEU A 58 8.22 4.06 6.54
N GLN A 59 9.13 3.96 5.57
CA GLN A 59 8.91 4.47 4.21
C GLN A 59 7.75 3.76 3.51
N GLU A 60 7.64 2.43 3.62
CA GLU A 60 6.48 1.69 3.09
C GLU A 60 5.18 2.17 3.75
N ALA A 61 5.17 2.36 5.08
CA ALA A 61 3.98 2.80 5.81
C ALA A 61 3.51 4.20 5.35
N ILE A 62 4.44 5.12 5.09
CA ILE A 62 4.14 6.44 4.50
C ILE A 62 3.51 6.26 3.11
N LEU A 63 4.12 5.44 2.26
CA LEU A 63 3.64 5.19 0.90
C LEU A 63 2.22 4.60 0.88
N LYS A 64 1.93 3.65 1.76
CA LYS A 64 0.58 3.07 1.93
C LYS A 64 -0.45 4.08 2.43
N THR A 65 -0.03 5.09 3.18
CA THR A 65 -0.91 6.19 3.61
C THR A 65 -1.35 7.04 2.42
N TRP A 66 -0.42 7.41 1.53
CA TRP A 66 -0.74 8.10 0.28
C TRP A 66 -1.64 7.26 -0.62
N GLN A 67 -1.32 5.97 -0.78
CA GLN A 67 -2.14 5.02 -1.55
C GLN A 67 -3.59 4.96 -1.05
N THR A 68 -3.80 4.96 0.27
CA THR A 68 -5.14 4.93 0.88
C THR A 68 -5.93 6.20 0.55
N ARG A 69 -5.30 7.39 0.65
CA ARG A 69 -5.96 8.66 0.28
C ARG A 69 -6.39 8.71 -1.19
N LEU A 70 -5.59 8.14 -2.08
CA LEU A 70 -5.94 8.04 -3.49
C LEU A 70 -7.12 7.09 -3.71
N ALA A 71 -7.15 5.96 -3.00
CA ALA A 71 -8.28 5.02 -3.06
C ALA A 71 -9.59 5.67 -2.58
N ASP A 72 -9.55 6.43 -1.49
CA ASP A 72 -10.73 7.15 -0.98
C ASP A 72 -11.27 8.14 -2.02
N ARG A 73 -10.38 8.88 -2.70
CA ARG A 73 -10.76 9.81 -3.77
C ARG A 73 -11.30 9.07 -5.00
N LEU A 74 -10.68 7.96 -5.40
CA LEU A 74 -11.17 7.11 -6.48
C LEU A 74 -12.61 6.66 -6.19
N MET A 75 -12.88 6.10 -5.01
CA MET A 75 -14.23 5.70 -4.60
C MET A 75 -15.26 6.84 -4.67
N ALA A 76 -14.88 8.07 -4.29
CA ALA A 76 -15.77 9.23 -4.40
C ALA A 76 -16.11 9.59 -5.87
N ILE A 77 -15.14 9.43 -6.78
CA ILE A 77 -15.35 9.61 -8.23
C ILE A 77 -16.25 8.50 -8.77
N GLU A 78 -16.01 7.24 -8.42
CA GLU A 78 -16.83 6.10 -8.85
C GLU A 78 -18.30 6.26 -8.40
N ALA A 79 -18.53 6.70 -7.17
CA ALA A 79 -19.87 6.99 -6.63
C ALA A 79 -20.58 8.15 -7.37
N THR A 80 -19.83 9.08 -7.96
CA THR A 80 -20.39 10.13 -8.80
C THR A 80 -20.82 9.57 -10.16
N PHE A 81 -20.02 8.67 -10.75
CA PHE A 81 -20.41 7.97 -11.98
C PHE A 81 -21.64 7.07 -11.79
N GLN A 82 -21.74 6.37 -10.66
CA GLN A 82 -22.92 5.55 -10.34
C GLN A 82 -24.22 6.36 -10.29
N ARG A 83 -24.18 7.55 -9.67
CA ARG A 83 -25.38 8.40 -9.53
C ARG A 83 -25.86 8.99 -10.84
N THR A 84 -24.97 9.19 -11.81
CA THR A 84 -25.33 9.73 -13.12
C THR A 84 -25.65 8.65 -14.16
N ALA A 85 -25.46 7.37 -13.83
CA ALA A 85 -25.77 6.26 -14.72
C ALA A 85 -27.27 5.93 -14.68
N SER A 86 -28.00 6.33 -15.73
CA SER A 86 -29.41 6.01 -15.92
C SER A 86 -29.59 4.61 -16.50
N GLY A 87 -29.54 3.56 -15.68
CA GLY A 87 -30.04 2.22 -16.03
C GLY A 87 -29.05 1.22 -16.62
N GLY A 88 -27.74 1.43 -16.50
CA GLY A 88 -26.69 0.48 -16.89
C GLY A 88 -25.55 0.42 -15.88
N ASP A 89 -24.63 -0.53 -16.07
CA ASP A 89 -23.42 -0.65 -15.24
C ASP A 89 -22.58 0.62 -15.42
N ALA A 90 -22.38 1.38 -14.34
CA ALA A 90 -21.60 2.61 -14.40
C ALA A 90 -20.14 2.28 -14.77
N PRO A 91 -19.44 3.11 -15.56
CA PRO A 91 -18.02 2.88 -15.85
C PRO A 91 -17.17 3.15 -14.59
N PHE A 92 -15.93 2.65 -14.60
CA PHE A 92 -14.94 2.91 -13.54
C PHE A 92 -15.39 2.45 -12.14
N GLN A 93 -15.78 1.18 -11.98
CA GLN A 93 -16.33 0.63 -10.71
C GLN A 93 -15.38 -0.35 -10.02
N LEU A 94 -14.08 -0.25 -10.30
CA LEU A 94 -13.09 -1.21 -9.83
C LEU A 94 -13.00 -1.21 -8.30
N HIS A 95 -12.87 -0.04 -7.69
CA HIS A 95 -12.67 0.09 -6.24
C HIS A 95 -13.96 -0.17 -5.47
N SER A 96 -15.08 0.33 -5.97
CA SER A 96 -16.40 0.15 -5.38
C SER A 96 -16.86 -1.30 -5.42
N GLN A 97 -16.73 -2.00 -6.56
CA GLN A 97 -17.07 -3.42 -6.65
C GLN A 97 -16.18 -4.27 -5.74
N TRP A 98 -14.88 -3.97 -5.71
CA TRP A 98 -13.95 -4.65 -4.82
C TRP A 98 -14.26 -4.39 -3.34
N HIS A 99 -14.56 -3.14 -2.97
CA HIS A 99 -14.93 -2.77 -1.60
C HIS A 99 -16.24 -3.44 -1.17
N ALA A 100 -17.25 -3.49 -2.06
CA ALA A 100 -18.54 -4.14 -1.80
C ALA A 100 -18.41 -5.66 -1.61
N ARG A 101 -17.47 -6.31 -2.31
CA ARG A 101 -17.18 -7.75 -2.15
C ARG A 101 -16.31 -8.04 -0.92
N ARG A 102 -15.72 -7.03 -0.28
CA ARG A 102 -14.84 -7.18 0.88
C ARG A 102 -15.66 -7.12 2.18
N HIS A 103 -16.14 -8.26 2.65
CA HIS A 103 -16.83 -8.36 3.93
C HIS A 103 -15.95 -7.84 5.09
N GLY A 104 -16.43 -6.81 5.81
CA GLY A 104 -16.09 -6.58 7.23
C GLY A 104 -15.25 -5.34 7.59
N LEU A 105 -15.90 -4.19 7.72
CA LEU A 105 -15.91 -3.24 8.86
C LEU A 105 -14.65 -2.95 9.73
N ALA A 106 -13.42 -3.24 9.32
CA ALA A 106 -12.20 -2.88 10.08
C ALA A 106 -11.71 -1.43 9.85
N GLY A 107 -12.51 -0.61 9.17
CA GLY A 107 -12.07 0.53 8.36
C GLY A 107 -11.85 1.88 9.06
N LEU A 108 -12.51 2.21 10.17
CA LEU A 108 -12.49 3.60 10.68
C LEU A 108 -11.56 3.86 11.88
N LEU A 109 -11.37 2.90 12.80
CA LEU A 109 -10.54 3.09 14.02
C LEU A 109 -9.10 2.57 13.89
N ALA A 110 -8.79 1.86 12.80
CA ALA A 110 -7.48 1.30 12.48
C ALA A 110 -6.55 2.27 11.70
N GLY A 111 -7.08 3.42 11.26
CA GLY A 111 -6.52 4.23 10.17
C GLY A 111 -5.10 4.77 10.37
N TYR A 112 -4.62 4.89 11.61
CA TYR A 112 -3.32 5.51 11.89
C TYR A 112 -2.28 4.56 12.49
N GLY A 113 -2.64 3.70 13.45
CA GLY A 113 -1.70 2.71 14.04
C GLY A 113 -1.58 1.39 13.26
N ARG A 114 -2.61 1.02 12.49
CA ARG A 114 -2.70 -0.31 11.87
C ARG A 114 -2.08 -0.39 10.48
N SER A 115 -1.71 0.73 9.84
CA SER A 115 -0.99 0.68 8.57
C SER A 115 0.43 0.12 8.76
N ALA A 116 1.11 0.53 9.84
CA ALA A 116 2.40 -0.03 10.25
C ALA A 116 2.25 -1.47 10.79
N LEU A 117 1.21 -1.75 11.58
CA LEU A 117 0.95 -3.05 12.23
C LEU A 117 0.08 -4.01 11.40
N ARG A 118 -0.23 -3.71 10.14
CA ARG A 118 -0.98 -4.61 9.26
C ARG A 118 -0.14 -5.88 9.12
N PRO A 119 -0.68 -7.10 9.37
CA PRO A 119 0.12 -8.32 9.33
C PRO A 119 0.85 -8.50 7.99
N THR A 120 0.32 -7.99 6.88
CA THR A 120 0.99 -8.03 5.57
C THR A 120 2.13 -7.03 5.36
N VAL A 121 2.18 -5.96 6.17
CA VAL A 121 3.24 -4.95 6.16
C VAL A 121 4.26 -5.27 7.24
N ALA A 122 3.83 -5.67 8.43
CA ALA A 122 4.72 -5.95 9.56
C ALA A 122 5.40 -7.33 9.45
N PHE A 123 4.72 -8.37 8.96
CA PHE A 123 5.24 -9.74 8.97
C PHE A 123 6.58 -9.89 8.22
N PRO A 124 6.77 -9.34 7.00
CA PRO A 124 8.05 -9.44 6.32
C PRO A 124 9.20 -8.82 7.13
N TYR A 125 9.00 -7.62 7.68
CA TYR A 125 10.04 -6.92 8.45
C TYR A 125 10.27 -7.55 9.82
N ALA A 126 9.23 -8.03 10.49
CA ALA A 126 9.36 -8.77 11.75
C ALA A 126 10.17 -10.05 11.55
N LEU A 127 9.92 -10.80 10.46
CA LEU A 127 10.70 -11.98 10.11
C LEU A 127 12.16 -11.63 9.81
N LEU A 128 12.40 -10.57 9.02
CA LEU A 128 13.77 -10.11 8.72
C LEU A 128 14.52 -9.69 10.00
N LEU A 129 13.86 -8.98 10.92
CA LEU A 129 14.45 -8.60 12.20
C LEU A 129 14.77 -9.82 13.07
N VAL A 130 13.89 -10.82 13.11
CA VAL A 130 14.16 -12.09 13.81
C VAL A 130 15.38 -12.80 13.20
N LEU A 131 15.49 -12.85 11.88
CA LEU A 131 16.64 -13.48 11.19
C LEU A 131 17.95 -12.72 11.42
N ILE A 132 17.92 -11.38 11.44
CA ILE A 132 19.10 -10.55 11.73
C ILE A 132 19.57 -10.74 13.18
N LEU A 133 18.65 -10.88 14.13
CA LEU A 133 18.96 -11.01 15.56
C LEU A 133 19.19 -12.45 16.01
N ALA A 134 18.83 -13.44 15.18
CA ALA A 134 19.10 -14.83 15.46
C ALA A 134 20.63 -15.05 15.47
N PRO A 135 21.18 -15.72 16.50
CA PRO A 135 22.60 -16.05 16.51
C PRO A 135 22.91 -16.92 15.29
N ALA A 136 23.98 -16.58 14.57
CA ALA A 136 24.55 -17.46 13.56
C ALA A 136 24.93 -18.79 14.25
N PHE A 137 24.42 -19.91 13.73
CA PHE A 137 24.82 -21.24 14.18
C PHE A 137 26.29 -21.51 13.83
#